data_AF-A0A3B8JXI4-F1
#
_entry.id   AF-A0A3B8JXI4-F1
#
_cell.length_a   1.000
_cell.length_b   1.000
_cell.length_c   1.000
_cell.angle_alpha   90.00
_cell.angle_beta   90.00
_cell.angle_gamma   90.00
#
_symmetry.space_group_name_H-M   'P 1'
#
loop_
_entity.id
_entity.type
_entity.pdbx_description
1 polymer ?
#
loop_
_entity_poly.entity_id
_entity_poly.type
_entity_poly.pdbx_seq_one_letter_code
_entity_poly.pdbx_strand_id
1 'polypeptide(L)'
;MEVALQTTQKYGLQGLDLLCCGIFGHIELLLVAAQKLSRPDLREMALQRATCVVARAEQTGGYQLFPNLPNYVFSPSFFQGTAGIGYELLRLAYPEILPSVLLLESRGMALS
;
A
#
# COMPACT_ATOMS: atom_id res chain seq x y z
N MET A 1 -4.24 0.42 18.19
CA MET A 1 -4.16 -0.11 16.81
C MET A 1 -5.54 -0.45 16.27
N GLU A 2 -6.36 -1.23 16.99
CA GLU A 2 -7.69 -1.65 16.50
C GLU A 2 -8.62 -0.49 16.11
N VAL A 3 -8.74 0.55 16.96
CA VAL A 3 -9.58 1.73 16.68
C VAL A 3 -9.09 2.51 15.45
N ALA A 4 -7.78 2.61 15.26
CA ALA A 4 -7.19 3.26 14.10
C ALA A 4 -7.47 2.44 12.82
N LEU A 5 -7.36 1.11 12.90
CA LEU A 5 -7.64 0.19 11.80
C LEU A 5 -9.11 0.30 11.33
N GLN A 6 -10.06 0.25 12.26
CA GLN A 6 -11.49 0.40 11.96
C GLN A 6 -11.80 1.75 11.29
N THR A 7 -11.15 2.82 11.75
CA THR A 7 -11.35 4.16 11.19
C THR A 7 -10.80 4.25 9.75
N THR A 8 -9.58 3.75 9.51
CA THR A 8 -8.97 3.74 8.17
C THR A 8 -9.73 2.86 7.18
N GLN A 9 -10.28 1.73 7.64
CA GLN A 9 -11.15 0.89 6.81
C GLN A 9 -12.45 1.61 6.42
N LYS A 10 -13.03 2.39 7.34
CA LYS A 10 -14.31 3.07 7.15
C LYS A 10 -14.22 4.37 6.33
N TYR A 11 -13.13 5.12 6.43
CA TYR A 11 -12.97 6.45 5.82
C TYR A 11 -11.85 6.51 4.77
N GLY A 12 -11.55 5.39 4.11
CA GLY A 12 -10.40 5.27 3.22
C GLY A 12 -10.29 6.42 2.21
N LEU A 13 -9.15 7.14 2.29
CA LEU A 13 -8.65 8.21 1.41
C LEU A 13 -9.11 8.13 -0.05
N GLN A 14 -9.38 9.33 -0.56
CA GLN A 14 -9.74 9.67 -1.93
C GLN A 14 -8.90 8.89 -2.95
N GLY A 15 -9.58 8.02 -3.73
CA GLY A 15 -9.33 7.47 -5.08
C GLY A 15 -7.93 7.29 -5.71
N LEU A 16 -6.85 7.70 -5.05
CA LEU A 16 -5.50 7.73 -5.60
C LEU A 16 -4.72 6.47 -5.20
N ASP A 17 -3.89 5.99 -6.10
CA ASP A 17 -3.11 4.75 -5.95
C ASP A 17 -1.75 4.97 -5.27
N LEU A 18 -1.61 6.03 -4.50
CA LEU A 18 -0.32 6.44 -3.96
C LEU A 18 0.08 5.60 -2.74
N LEU A 19 1.40 5.43 -2.56
CA LEU A 19 1.97 4.71 -1.43
C LEU A 19 1.91 5.54 -0.13
N CYS A 20 2.21 6.85 -0.18
CA CYS A 20 2.28 7.67 1.05
C CYS A 20 0.90 8.00 1.63
N CYS A 21 -0.03 8.45 0.79
CA CYS A 21 -1.36 8.91 1.21
C CYS A 21 -2.45 8.47 0.21
N GLY A 22 -2.47 7.19 -0.13
CA GLY A 22 -3.42 6.61 -1.06
C GLY A 22 -3.74 5.15 -0.76
N ILE A 23 -4.36 4.46 -1.72
CA ILE A 23 -4.83 3.08 -1.55
C ILE A 23 -3.67 2.14 -1.21
N PHE A 24 -2.49 2.34 -1.81
CA PHE A 24 -1.31 1.50 -1.52
C PHE A 24 -0.75 1.74 -0.11
N GLY A 25 -0.91 2.93 0.46
CA GLY A 25 -0.61 3.15 1.89
C GLY A 25 -1.55 2.39 2.83
N HIS A 26 -2.81 2.19 2.45
CA HIS A 26 -3.74 1.36 3.22
C HIS A 26 -3.46 -0.14 3.07
N ILE A 27 -3.10 -0.58 1.86
CA ILE A 27 -2.64 -1.95 1.62
C ILE A 27 -1.44 -2.25 2.53
N GLU A 28 -0.47 -1.34 2.60
CA GLU A 28 0.68 -1.46 3.48
C GLU A 28 0.28 -1.54 4.97
N LEU A 29 -0.65 -0.69 5.42
CA LEU A 29 -1.17 -0.76 6.79
C LEU A 29 -1.79 -2.12 7.09
N LEU A 30 -2.57 -2.68 6.17
CA LEU A 30 -3.19 -4.00 6.34
C LEU A 30 -2.15 -5.11 6.40
N LEU A 31 -1.13 -5.05 5.54
CA LEU A 31 -0.04 -6.03 5.52
C LEU A 31 0.77 -5.99 6.82
N VAL A 32 1.14 -4.79 7.30
CA VAL A 32 1.81 -4.61 8.59
C VAL A 32 0.94 -5.10 9.76
N ALA A 33 -0.36 -4.77 9.76
CA ALA A 33 -1.27 -5.21 10.81
C ALA A 33 -1.42 -6.74 10.80
N ALA A 34 -1.49 -7.36 9.63
CA ALA A 34 -1.51 -8.81 9.50
C ALA A 34 -0.29 -9.47 10.15
N GLN A 35 0.91 -8.93 9.89
CA GLN A 35 2.16 -9.43 10.46
C GLN A 35 2.25 -9.19 11.98
N LYS A 36 2.01 -7.96 12.44
CA LYS A 36 2.18 -7.59 13.87
C LYS A 36 1.10 -8.17 14.78
N LEU A 37 -0.09 -8.49 14.25
CA LEU A 37 -1.21 -9.03 15.02
C LEU A 37 -1.50 -10.51 14.72
N SER A 38 -0.72 -11.17 13.87
CA SER A 38 -0.94 -12.55 13.43
C SER A 38 -2.35 -12.77 12.86
N ARG A 39 -2.81 -11.85 12.01
CA ARG A 39 -4.17 -11.80 11.43
C ARG A 39 -4.14 -12.07 9.93
N PRO A 40 -4.23 -13.34 9.47
CA PRO A 40 -4.11 -13.68 8.06
C PRO A 40 -5.24 -13.10 7.19
N ASP A 41 -6.41 -12.86 7.77
CA ASP A 41 -7.55 -12.21 7.11
C ASP A 41 -7.23 -10.78 6.66
N LEU A 42 -6.40 -10.04 7.41
CA LEU A 42 -5.96 -8.70 7.01
C LEU A 42 -5.02 -8.75 5.79
N ARG A 43 -4.19 -9.79 5.69
CA ARG A 43 -3.35 -10.03 4.50
C ARG A 43 -4.21 -10.36 3.29
N GLU A 44 -5.23 -11.19 3.45
CA GLU A 44 -6.17 -11.50 2.37
C GLU A 44 -6.87 -10.23 1.88
N MET A 45 -7.34 -9.38 2.79
CA MET A 45 -7.95 -8.11 2.43
C MET A 45 -6.97 -7.16 1.72
N ALA A 46 -5.68 -7.15 2.11
CA ALA A 46 -4.65 -6.37 1.42
C ALA A 46 -4.47 -6.86 -0.03
N LEU A 47 -4.40 -8.18 -0.24
CA LEU A 47 -4.32 -8.81 -1.56
C LEU A 47 -5.54 -8.50 -2.42
N GLN A 48 -6.75 -8.65 -1.87
CA GLN A 48 -8.00 -8.33 -2.57
C GLN A 48 -8.04 -6.88 -3.04
N ARG A 49 -7.63 -5.93 -2.18
CA ARG A 49 -7.55 -4.51 -2.54
C ARG A 49 -6.54 -4.24 -3.64
N ALA A 50 -5.34 -4.82 -3.55
CA ALA A 50 -4.32 -4.69 -4.58
C ALA A 50 -4.82 -5.22 -5.93
N THR A 51 -5.43 -6.40 -5.95
CA THR A 51 -6.03 -6.99 -7.16
C THR A 51 -7.08 -6.08 -7.78
N CYS A 52 -7.98 -5.50 -6.99
CA CYS A 52 -8.99 -4.55 -7.49
C CYS A 52 -8.34 -3.31 -8.13
N VAL A 53 -7.28 -2.77 -7.52
CA VAL A 53 -6.59 -1.58 -8.05
C VAL A 53 -5.86 -1.90 -9.35
N VAL A 54 -5.14 -3.04 -9.42
CA VAL A 54 -4.45 -3.49 -10.63
C VAL A 54 -5.45 -3.71 -11.77
N ALA A 55 -6.54 -4.45 -11.52
CA ALA A 55 -7.58 -4.69 -12.52
C ALA A 55 -8.23 -3.38 -13.00
N ARG A 56 -8.48 -2.42 -12.11
CA ARG A 56 -8.97 -1.11 -12.49
C ARG A 56 -7.94 -0.34 -13.35
N ALA A 57 -6.66 -0.38 -12.99
CA ALA A 57 -5.60 0.28 -13.75
C ALA A 57 -5.49 -0.30 -15.17
N GLU A 58 -5.60 -1.62 -15.32
CA GLU A 58 -5.67 -2.29 -16.63
C GLU A 58 -6.88 -1.84 -17.46
N GLN A 59 -8.07 -1.75 -16.85
CA GLN A 59 -9.29 -1.33 -17.52
C GLN A 59 -9.30 0.15 -17.91
N THR A 60 -8.67 1.00 -17.11
CA THR A 60 -8.72 2.45 -17.29
C THR A 60 -7.49 3.00 -18.00
N GLY A 61 -6.41 2.21 -18.16
CA GLY A 61 -5.18 2.60 -18.87
C GLY A 61 -4.06 3.13 -17.97
N GLY A 62 -4.22 3.09 -16.65
CA GLY A 62 -3.18 3.50 -15.71
C GLY A 62 -3.66 3.67 -14.27
N TYR A 63 -2.71 3.91 -13.37
CA TYR A 63 -2.98 4.20 -11.96
C TYR A 63 -3.39 5.66 -11.77
N GLN A 64 -4.32 5.93 -10.85
CA GLN A 64 -4.76 7.29 -10.57
C GLN A 64 -3.79 7.96 -9.59
N LEU A 65 -2.86 8.76 -10.11
CA LEU A 65 -1.82 9.41 -9.30
C LEU A 65 -2.20 10.84 -8.86
N PHE A 66 -3.08 11.50 -9.61
CA PHE A 66 -3.46 12.89 -9.37
C PHE A 66 -4.99 13.03 -9.42
N PRO A 67 -5.61 13.87 -8.57
CA PRO A 67 -7.06 13.98 -8.49
C PRO A 67 -7.70 14.57 -9.75
N ASN A 68 -7.00 15.48 -10.44
CA ASN A 68 -7.53 16.25 -11.56
C ASN A 68 -6.77 16.02 -12.87
N LEU A 69 -5.98 14.95 -12.95
CA LEU A 69 -5.32 14.56 -14.19
C LEU A 69 -5.75 13.16 -14.61
N PRO A 70 -5.67 12.86 -15.92
CA PRO A 70 -5.85 11.50 -16.41
C PRO A 70 -4.85 10.52 -15.82
N ASN A 71 -5.26 9.27 -15.70
CA ASN A 71 -4.46 8.16 -15.17
C ASN A 71 -3.28 7.72 -16.05
N TYR A 72 -3.17 8.20 -17.28
CA TYR A 72 -1.99 7.99 -18.13
C TYR A 72 -0.83 8.92 -17.76
N VAL A 73 -1.05 9.90 -16.88
CA VAL A 73 0.04 10.77 -16.39
C VAL A 73 0.96 9.95 -15.50
N PHE A 74 2.19 9.78 -15.96
CA PHE A 74 3.21 9.00 -15.29
C PHE A 74 4.00 9.83 -14.27
N SER A 75 4.32 9.22 -13.13
CA SER A 75 5.27 9.73 -12.15
C SER A 75 6.14 8.58 -11.65
N PRO A 76 7.48 8.65 -11.78
CA PRO A 76 8.39 7.62 -11.27
C PRO A 76 8.72 7.77 -9.78
N SER A 77 8.16 8.78 -9.10
CA SER A 77 8.44 9.04 -7.69
C SER A 77 8.03 7.87 -6.80
N PHE A 78 8.77 7.63 -5.71
CA PHE A 78 8.49 6.52 -4.80
C PHE A 78 7.18 6.75 -4.03
N PHE A 79 7.08 7.82 -3.25
CA PHE A 79 5.92 8.05 -2.37
C PHE A 79 4.63 8.46 -3.10
N GLN A 80 4.77 9.10 -4.26
CA GLN A 80 3.67 9.72 -5.00
C GLN A 80 3.59 9.23 -6.46
N GLY A 81 4.16 8.07 -6.75
CA GLY A 81 4.24 7.58 -8.12
C GLY A 81 4.33 6.06 -8.20
N THR A 82 4.53 5.61 -9.43
CA THR A 82 4.48 4.20 -9.81
C THR A 82 5.60 3.34 -9.20
N ALA A 83 6.73 3.95 -8.81
CA ALA A 83 7.79 3.21 -8.13
C ALA A 83 7.34 2.67 -6.76
N GLY A 84 6.57 3.46 -5.99
CA GLY A 84 6.01 2.98 -4.72
C GLY A 84 4.90 1.95 -4.90
N ILE A 85 4.08 2.10 -5.95
CA ILE A 85 3.07 1.10 -6.34
C ILE A 85 3.74 -0.24 -6.64
N GLY A 86 4.75 -0.23 -7.51
CA GLY A 86 5.51 -1.42 -7.88
C GLY A 86 6.21 -2.05 -6.68
N TYR A 87 6.83 -1.23 -5.82
CA TYR A 87 7.45 -1.70 -4.59
C TYR A 87 6.45 -2.41 -3.68
N GLU A 88 5.28 -1.83 -3.46
CA GLU A 88 4.27 -2.39 -2.56
C GLU A 88 3.64 -3.67 -3.13
N LEU A 89 3.44 -3.76 -4.45
CA LEU A 89 3.02 -5.01 -5.10
C LEU A 89 4.07 -6.12 -4.90
N LEU A 90 5.36 -5.81 -5.06
CA LEU A 90 6.43 -6.76 -4.80
C LEU A 90 6.48 -7.13 -3.31
N ARG A 91 6.26 -6.17 -2.41
CA ARG A 91 6.22 -6.40 -0.96
C ARG A 91 5.07 -7.33 -0.57
N LEU A 92 3.88 -7.16 -1.14
CA LEU A 92 2.76 -8.07 -0.93
C LEU A 92 3.09 -9.51 -1.35
N ALA A 93 3.84 -9.68 -2.44
CA ALA A 93 4.27 -10.99 -2.92
C ALA A 93 5.37 -11.59 -2.03
N TYR A 94 6.29 -10.77 -1.52
CA TYR A 94 7.46 -11.19 -0.75
C TYR A 94 7.66 -10.38 0.54
N PRO A 95 6.71 -10.43 1.50
CA PRO A 95 6.69 -9.54 2.66
C PRO A 95 7.79 -9.81 3.68
N GLU A 96 8.41 -10.99 3.61
CA GLU A 96 9.55 -11.40 4.44
C GLU A 96 10.90 -10.92 3.87
N ILE A 97 10.93 -10.52 2.59
CA ILE A 97 12.15 -10.08 1.89
C ILE A 97 12.20 -8.55 1.82
N LEU A 98 11.05 -7.92 1.56
CA LEU A 98 10.96 -6.48 1.36
C LEU A 98 10.44 -5.77 2.62
N PRO A 99 11.23 -4.87 3.23
CA PRO A 99 10.85 -4.20 4.47
C PRO A 99 9.69 -3.23 4.24
N SER A 100 8.98 -2.90 5.31
CA SER A 100 8.07 -1.75 5.29
C SER A 100 8.88 -0.45 5.20
N VAL A 101 8.77 0.26 4.08
CA VAL A 101 9.41 1.58 3.93
C VAL A 101 8.63 2.65 4.69
N LEU A 102 7.32 2.49 4.88
CA LEU A 102 6.47 3.46 5.57
C LEU A 102 6.64 3.43 7.09
N LEU A 103 7.08 2.32 7.67
CA LEU A 103 7.37 2.26 9.11
C LEU A 103 8.70 2.91 9.51
N LEU A 104 9.58 3.19 8.54
CA LEU A 104 10.92 3.77 8.77
C LEU A 104 11.60 3.14 9.99
N GLU A 105 11.54 1.80 10.10
CA GLU A 105 12.06 1.11 11.28
C GLU A 105 13.55 1.42 11.40
N SER A 106 13.92 2.14 12.46
CA SER A 106 15.33 2.34 12.78
C SER A 106 15.90 0.95 13.04
N ARG A 107 16.99 0.62 12.34
CA ARG A 107 17.72 -0.62 12.60
C ARG A 107 18.19 -0.54 14.05
N GLY A 108 17.42 -1.15 14.95
CA GLY A 108 17.83 -1.31 16.33
C GLY A 108 19.22 -1.95 16.29
N MET A 109 20.21 -1.31 16.89
CA MET A 109 21.48 -1.95 17.17
C MET A 109 21.15 -3.27 17.87
N ALA A 110 21.24 -4.37 17.11
CA ALA A 110 21.29 -5.68 17.71
C ALA A 110 22.56 -5.68 18.56
N LEU A 111 22.38 -5.47 19.87
CA LEU A 111 23.40 -5.73 20.86
C LEU A 111 23.63 -7.24 20.84
N SER A 112 24.60 -7.65 20.03
CA SER A 112 25.37 -8.88 20.20
C SER A 112 26.45 -8.68 21.24
#